data_AF-A0A218PMG7-F1
#
_entry.id   AF-A0A218PMG7-F1
#
_cell.length_a   1.000
_cell.length_b   1.000
_cell.length_c   1.000
_cell.angle_alpha   90.00
_cell.angle_beta   90.00
_cell.angle_gamma   90.00
#
_symmetry.space_group_name_H-M   'P 1'
#
loop_
_entity.id
_entity.type
_entity.pdbx_description
1 polymer ?
#
loop_
_entity_poly.entity_id
_entity_poly.type
_entity_poly.pdbx_seq_one_letter_code
_entity_poly.pdbx_strand_id
1 'polypeptide(L)'
;MEIVEDRYGAGSTLITSQLPVDAWHDVIDEPTFADAILDRLVHNAYRLALDGPPMRDPKTSKIETVTPIVDADGGAAATAMKPAKAAKA
;
A
#
# COMPACT_ATOMS: atom_id res chain seq x y z
N MET A 1 -18.19 1.41 19.61
CA MET A 1 -17.09 1.95 18.79
C MET A 1 -16.14 2.80 19.65
N GLU A 2 -15.87 2.36 20.89
CA GLU A 2 -15.37 3.24 21.96
C GLU A 2 -13.95 3.76 21.69
N ILE A 3 -13.03 2.90 21.29
CA ILE A 3 -11.62 3.25 21.07
C ILE A 3 -11.44 4.19 19.87
N VAL A 4 -12.26 4.05 18.83
CA VAL A 4 -12.15 4.90 17.63
C VAL A 4 -12.71 6.29 17.93
N GLU A 5 -13.79 6.37 18.70
CA GLU A 5 -14.43 7.63 19.09
C GLU A 5 -13.51 8.47 19.99
N ASP A 6 -12.89 7.86 20.99
CA ASP A 6 -11.95 8.55 21.89
C ASP A 6 -10.69 9.07 21.18
N ARG A 7 -10.28 8.42 20.09
CA ARG A 7 -9.08 8.81 19.31
C ARG A 7 -9.38 9.76 18.17
N TYR A 8 -10.64 9.86 17.73
CA TYR A 8 -11.02 10.66 16.59
C TYR A 8 -10.71 12.14 16.84
N GLY A 9 -9.83 12.72 16.02
CA GLY A 9 -9.37 14.11 16.16
C GLY A 9 -8.37 14.37 17.30
N ALA A 10 -8.07 13.38 18.15
CA ALA A 10 -7.12 13.51 19.27
C ALA A 10 -5.71 13.02 18.93
N GLY A 11 -5.57 12.08 17.97
CA GLY A 11 -4.26 11.60 17.54
C GLY A 11 -4.29 10.67 16.33
N SER A 12 -3.14 10.48 15.68
CA SER A 12 -3.00 9.58 14.53
C SER A 12 -3.25 8.12 14.93
N THR A 13 -3.95 7.37 14.08
CA THR A 13 -4.25 5.96 14.30
C THR A 13 -3.83 5.16 13.06
N LEU A 14 -2.96 4.16 13.25
CA LEU A 14 -2.53 3.25 12.19
C LEU A 14 -3.32 1.95 12.27
N ILE A 15 -3.87 1.52 11.14
CA ILE A 15 -4.64 0.29 11.04
C ILE A 15 -4.08 -0.53 9.88
N THR A 16 -3.90 -1.83 10.11
CA THR A 16 -3.55 -2.79 9.07
C THR A 16 -4.73 -3.73 8.86
N SER A 17 -5.02 -4.05 7.61
CA SER A 17 -6.06 -5.01 7.26
C SER A 17 -5.57 -5.92 6.15
N GLN A 18 -6.01 -7.17 6.23
CA GLN A 18 -5.78 -8.17 5.19
C GLN A 18 -6.78 -8.04 4.04
N LEU A 19 -7.83 -7.22 4.23
CA LEU A 19 -8.89 -7.01 3.26
C LEU A 19 -8.87 -5.56 2.76
N PRO A 20 -9.10 -5.34 1.45
CA PRO A 20 -9.27 -3.99 0.94
C PRO A 20 -10.46 -3.31 1.62
N VAL A 21 -10.39 -2.00 1.78
CA VAL A 21 -11.42 -1.20 2.47
C VAL A 21 -12.82 -1.41 1.88
N ASP A 22 -12.89 -1.58 0.56
CA ASP A 22 -14.15 -1.80 -0.16
C ASP A 22 -14.89 -3.08 0.29
N ALA A 23 -14.15 -4.07 0.79
CA ALA A 23 -14.73 -5.31 1.32
C ALA A 23 -15.13 -5.21 2.79
N TRP A 24 -14.83 -4.12 3.49
CA TRP A 24 -15.12 -4.01 4.93
C TRP A 24 -16.61 -3.89 5.18
N HIS A 25 -17.34 -3.20 4.30
CA HIS A 25 -18.79 -3.05 4.45
C HIS A 25 -19.50 -4.42 4.39
N ASP A 26 -19.02 -5.36 3.57
CA ASP A 26 -19.60 -6.70 3.44
C ASP A 26 -19.22 -7.66 4.57
N VAL A 27 -18.08 -7.42 5.22
CA VAL A 27 -17.55 -8.27 6.30
C VAL A 27 -18.13 -7.89 7.66
N ILE A 28 -18.54 -6.63 7.81
CA ILE A 28 -19.17 -6.15 9.02
C ILE A 28 -20.66 -6.49 8.91
N ASP A 29 -21.10 -7.51 9.66
CA ASP A 29 -22.49 -8.02 9.66
C ASP A 29 -23.58 -6.97 9.98
N GLU A 30 -23.19 -5.80 10.50
CA GLU A 30 -24.11 -4.74 10.90
C GLU A 30 -23.81 -3.45 10.10
N PRO A 31 -24.72 -3.04 9.19
CA PRO A 31 -24.45 -1.95 8.26
C PRO A 31 -24.29 -0.59 8.95
N THR A 32 -24.96 -0.35 10.08
CA THR A 32 -24.84 0.93 10.79
C THR A 32 -23.42 1.13 11.35
N PHE A 33 -22.82 0.06 11.90
CA PHE A 33 -21.44 0.05 12.37
C PHE A 33 -20.47 0.10 11.21
N ALA A 34 -20.76 -0.58 10.09
CA ALA A 34 -19.94 -0.49 8.89
C ALA A 34 -19.80 0.97 8.43
N ASP A 35 -20.93 1.67 8.27
CA ASP A 35 -20.96 3.08 7.89
C ASP A 35 -20.25 3.96 8.92
N ALA A 36 -20.54 3.77 10.21
CA ALA A 36 -19.91 4.56 11.27
C ALA A 36 -18.38 4.40 11.34
N ILE A 37 -17.88 3.18 11.10
CA ILE A 37 -16.46 2.82 11.06
C ILE A 37 -15.77 3.44 9.84
N LEU A 38 -16.38 3.32 8.66
CA LEU A 38 -15.84 3.91 7.44
C LEU A 38 -15.80 5.44 7.51
N ASP A 39 -16.85 6.07 8.05
CA ASP A 39 -16.90 7.52 8.21
C ASP A 39 -15.81 8.06 9.15
N ARG A 40 -15.54 7.37 10.27
CA ARG A 40 -14.52 7.85 11.24
C ARG A 40 -13.09 7.46 10.87
N LEU A 41 -12.86 6.29 10.30
CA LEU A 41 -11.51 5.80 10.02
C LEU A 41 -11.05 6.11 8.61
N VAL A 42 -11.89 5.87 7.61
CA VAL A 42 -11.47 5.89 6.21
C VAL A 42 -11.53 7.29 5.62
N HIS A 43 -12.49 8.10 6.04
CA HIS A 43 -12.71 9.45 5.51
C HIS A 43 -11.46 10.33 5.51
N ASN A 44 -10.63 10.21 6.56
CA ASN A 44 -9.38 10.98 6.72
C ASN A 44 -8.11 10.10 6.62
N ALA A 45 -8.21 8.86 6.14
CA ALA A 45 -7.07 7.95 6.10
C ALA A 45 -6.22 8.08 4.83
N TYR A 46 -4.91 8.00 5.03
CA TYR A 46 -3.97 7.66 3.96
C TYR A 46 -3.98 6.15 3.75
N ARG A 47 -4.33 5.71 2.54
CA ARG A 47 -4.39 4.29 2.19
C ARG A 47 -3.08 3.86 1.55
N LEU A 48 -2.40 2.91 2.18
CA LEU A 48 -1.19 2.29 1.66
C LEU A 48 -1.52 0.84 1.30
N ALA A 49 -1.73 0.58 0.01
CA ALA A 49 -1.89 -0.78 -0.50
C ALA A 49 -0.51 -1.45 -0.50
N LEU A 50 -0.34 -2.43 0.38
CA LEU A 50 0.88 -3.22 0.45
C LEU A 50 0.77 -4.38 -0.53
N ASP A 51 1.75 -4.51 -1.42
CA ASP A 51 1.91 -5.63 -2.34
C ASP A 51 3.31 -6.23 -2.17
N GLY A 52 3.45 -7.49 -2.57
CA GLY A 52 4.71 -8.19 -2.58
C GLY A 52 4.69 -9.52 -1.82
N PRO A 53 5.78 -10.29 -1.94
CA PRO A 53 5.92 -11.58 -1.30
C PRO A 53 5.96 -11.45 0.24
N PRO A 54 5.49 -12.48 0.97
CA PRO A 54 5.46 -12.44 2.43
C PRO A 54 6.88 -12.41 3.00
N MET A 55 7.21 -11.37 3.76
CA MET A 55 8.53 -11.22 4.41
C MET A 55 8.89 -12.32 5.41
N ARG A 56 7.94 -13.21 5.74
CA ARG A 56 8.15 -14.36 6.63
C ARG A 56 8.86 -15.53 5.94
N ASP A 57 8.92 -15.55 4.60
CA ASP A 57 9.71 -16.55 3.89
C ASP A 57 11.20 -16.17 3.94
N PRO A 58 12.07 -17.00 4.54
CA PRO A 58 13.50 -16.69 4.62
C PRO A 58 14.16 -16.49 3.25
N LYS A 59 13.57 -16.99 2.17
CA LYS A 59 14.07 -16.82 0.79
C LYS A 59 13.79 -15.43 0.20
N THR A 60 12.85 -14.68 0.76
CA THR A 60 12.46 -13.35 0.26
C THR A 60 13.25 -12.18 0.88
N SER A 61 14.19 -12.46 1.80
CA SER A 61 14.93 -11.41 2.53
C SER A 61 15.99 -10.65 1.71
N LYS A 62 16.10 -10.90 0.39
CA LYS A 62 16.91 -10.07 -0.50
C LYS A 62 16.15 -8.78 -0.81
N ILE A 63 16.34 -7.77 0.04
CA ILE A 63 15.85 -6.42 -0.22
C ILE A 63 16.66 -5.87 -1.41
N GLU A 64 16.07 -5.90 -2.60
CA GLU A 64 16.59 -5.14 -3.74
C GLU A 64 16.39 -3.66 -3.42
N THR A 65 17.52 -2.96 -3.26
CA THR A 65 17.52 -1.53 -2.93
C THR A 65 16.99 -0.76 -4.12
N VAL A 66 15.73 -0.34 -4.07
CA VAL A 66 15.20 0.62 -5.05
C VAL A 66 15.99 1.91 -4.87
N THR A 67 16.83 2.22 -5.85
CA THR A 67 17.57 3.48 -5.91
C THR A 67 16.54 4.58 -6.17
N PRO A 68 16.45 5.63 -5.33
CA PRO A 68 15.52 6.70 -5.59
C PRO A 68 15.96 7.39 -6.88
N ILE A 69 15.06 7.44 -7.86
CA ILE A 69 15.22 8.24 -9.08
C ILE A 69 15.14 9.68 -8.61
N VAL A 70 16.30 10.29 -8.31
CA VAL A 70 16.37 11.73 -8.11
C VAL A 70 16.42 12.33 -9.52
N ASP A 71 15.33 12.99 -9.91
CA ASP A 71 15.33 13.81 -11.13
C ASP A 71 16.28 15.00 -10.87
N ALA A 72 17.52 14.84 -11.34
CA ALA A 72 18.46 15.94 -11.49
C ALA A 72 18.18 16.62 -12.83
N ASP A 73 17.75 17.87 -12.73
CA ASP A 73 17.48 18.82 -13.81
C ASP A 73 18.53 18.80 -14.95
N GLY A 74 18.04 18.78 -16.20
CA GLY A 74 18.68 19.38 -17.37
C GLY A 74 19.90 18.70 -18.01
N GLY A 75 19.72 18.05 -19.17
CA GLY A 75 20.82 17.85 -20.12
C GLY A 75 20.70 16.60 -21.00
N ALA A 76 20.68 16.81 -22.31
CA ALA A 76 20.61 15.82 -23.38
C ALA A 76 21.57 14.62 -23.26
N ALA A 77 21.11 13.43 -23.68
CA ALA A 77 21.78 12.61 -24.70
C ALA A 77 20.96 11.35 -25.03
N ALA A 78 20.81 11.09 -26.33
CA ALA A 78 20.31 9.85 -26.90
C ALA A 78 21.15 8.63 -26.47
N THR A 79 20.55 7.43 -26.46
CA THR A 79 20.92 6.30 -27.36
C THR A 79 20.03 5.08 -27.06
N ALA A 80 19.62 4.41 -28.14
CA ALA A 80 18.70 3.29 -28.23
C ALA A 80 19.19 1.98 -27.56
N MET A 81 18.25 1.11 -27.19
CA MET A 81 18.54 -0.32 -26.96
C MET A 81 17.55 -1.21 -27.72
N LYS A 82 18.09 -1.97 -28.67
CA LYS A 82 17.45 -3.07 -29.41
C LYS A 82 17.52 -4.35 -28.55
N PRO A 83 16.52 -5.25 -28.56
CA PRO A 83 16.58 -6.46 -27.76
C PRO A 83 17.46 -7.52 -28.45
N ALA A 84 18.49 -8.01 -27.74
CA ALA A 84 19.25 -9.17 -28.15
C ALA A 84 18.48 -10.45 -27.76
N LYS A 85 18.02 -11.18 -28.77
CA LYS A 85 17.42 -12.51 -28.68
C LYS A 85 18.55 -13.54 -28.48
N ALA A 86 18.61 -14.20 -27.32
CA ALA A 86 19.51 -15.32 -27.08
C ALA A 86 18.85 -16.64 -27.50
N ALA A 87 19.59 -17.41 -28.29
CA ALA A 87 19.23 -18.68 -28.90
C ALA A 87 19.25 -19.85 -27.89
N LYS A 88 18.36 -20.83 -28.09
CA LYS A 88 18.47 -22.18 -27.52
C LYS A 88 19.35 -23.03 -28.44
N ALA A 89 20.27 -23.77 -27.82
CA ALA A 89 20.90 -24.96 -28.40
C ALA A 89 19.95 -26.16 -28.33
#